data_AF-A0AAV8Z737-F1
#
_entry.id   AF-A0AAV8Z737-F1
#
_cell.length_a   1.000
_cell.length_b   1.000
_cell.length_c   1.000
_cell.angle_alpha   90.00
_cell.angle_beta   90.00
_cell.angle_gamma   90.00
#
_symmetry.space_group_name_H-M   'P 1'
#
loop_
_entity.id
_entity.type
_entity.pdbx_description
1 polymer ?
#
loop_
_entity_poly.entity_id
_entity_poly.type
_entity_poly.pdbx_seq_one_letter_code
_entity_poly.pdbx_strand_id
1 'polypeptide(L)'
;MYAIILLTIFIIQVAIGVYVFLQVKDTGDFRSKIRNNVQKTFDNRFQNPEANETMHVTQRLLHCCGVDGPDDYNGRVPDSCCENGRCGTLNLNVYQDGCASKLYDFLINSSQVIGGVAIGIAAIEVNL
;
A
#
# COMPACT_ATOMS: atom_id res chain seq x y z
N MET A 1 -14.39 10.49 33.96
CA MET A 1 -13.58 9.34 33.49
C MET A 1 -13.62 9.22 31.97
N TYR A 2 -14.79 9.16 31.35
CA TYR A 2 -14.94 9.09 29.88
C TYR A 2 -14.31 10.27 29.11
N ALA A 3 -14.55 11.51 29.55
CA ALA A 3 -13.98 12.70 28.91
C ALA A 3 -12.43 12.72 28.86
N ILE A 4 -11.77 12.12 29.87
CA ILE A 4 -10.29 12.03 29.88
C ILE A 4 -9.82 11.05 28.81
N ILE A 5 -10.52 9.92 28.65
CA ILE A 5 -10.19 8.90 27.64
C ILE A 5 -10.39 9.47 26.22
N LEU A 6 -11.53 10.14 25.96
CA LEU A 6 -11.77 10.79 24.67
C LEU A 6 -10.74 11.88 24.40
N LEU A 7 -10.44 12.75 25.38
CA LEU A 7 -9.40 13.76 25.18
C LEU A 7 -8.02 13.14 24.86
N THR A 8 -7.66 12.00 25.46
CA THR A 8 -6.42 11.31 25.11
C THR A 8 -6.44 10.71 23.70
N ILE A 9 -7.57 10.16 23.26
CA ILE A 9 -7.71 9.59 21.91
C ILE A 9 -7.61 10.71 20.87
N PHE A 10 -8.27 11.85 21.09
CA PHE A 10 -8.18 13.02 20.23
C PHE A 10 -6.74 13.53 20.05
N ILE A 11 -5.97 13.63 21.15
CA ILE A 11 -4.55 14.05 21.07
C ILE A 11 -3.75 13.06 20.23
N ILE A 12 -3.97 11.76 20.38
CA ILE A 12 -3.29 10.73 19.59
C ILE A 12 -3.66 10.85 18.10
N GLN A 13 -4.94 11.06 17.78
CA GLN A 13 -5.39 11.25 16.39
C GLN A 13 -4.69 12.44 15.73
N VAL A 14 -4.62 13.59 16.41
CA VAL A 14 -3.91 14.78 15.91
C VAL A 14 -2.43 14.49 15.71
N ALA A 15 -1.78 13.83 16.68
CA ALA A 15 -0.36 13.48 16.58
C ALA A 15 -0.07 12.57 15.37
N ILE A 16 -0.88 11.53 15.16
CA ILE A 16 -0.77 10.63 14.00
C ILE A 16 -1.00 11.40 12.70
N GLY A 17 -2.03 12.25 12.65
CA GLY A 17 -2.35 13.06 11.48
C GLY A 17 -1.19 13.97 11.06
N VAL A 18 -0.58 14.67 12.02
CA VAL A 18 0.60 15.52 11.78
C VAL A 18 1.79 14.68 11.31
N TYR A 19 2.05 13.54 11.95
CA TYR A 19 3.17 12.66 11.56
C TYR A 19 3.03 12.16 10.11
N VAL A 20 1.84 11.67 9.75
CA VAL A 20 1.54 11.19 8.39
C VAL A 20 1.65 12.34 7.38
N PHE A 21 1.11 13.52 7.71
CA PHE A 21 1.20 14.70 6.85
C PHE A 21 2.65 15.09 6.54
N LEU A 22 3.54 15.03 7.53
CA LEU A 22 4.96 15.32 7.31
C LEU A 22 5.63 14.34 6.34
N GLN A 23 5.32 13.04 6.46
CA GLN A 23 5.86 12.01 5.56
C GLN A 23 5.34 12.20 4.13
N VAL A 24 4.04 12.45 3.95
CA VAL A 24 3.43 12.62 2.62
C VAL A 24 3.87 13.92 1.94
N LYS A 25 4.17 14.97 2.72
CA LYS A 25 4.66 16.25 2.18
C LYS A 25 5.97 16.08 1.42
N ASP A 26 6.87 15.21 1.89
CA ASP A 26 8.06 14.82 1.13
C ASP A 26 7.73 13.65 0.19
N THR A 27 7.09 13.99 -0.93
CA THR A 27 6.60 13.01 -1.90
C THR A 27 7.70 12.10 -2.46
N GLY A 28 8.95 12.60 -2.55
CA GLY A 28 10.09 11.82 -3.02
C GLY A 28 10.54 10.77 -1.99
N ASP A 29 10.69 11.16 -0.73
CA ASP A 29 11.04 10.25 0.36
C ASP A 29 9.93 9.22 0.61
N PHE A 30 8.66 9.63 0.57
CA PHE A 30 7.53 8.71 0.72
C PHE A 30 7.49 7.67 -0.41
N ARG A 31 7.63 8.09 -1.68
CA ARG A 31 7.67 7.17 -2.82
C ARG A 31 8.85 6.19 -2.72
N SER A 32 10.02 6.67 -2.30
CA SER A 32 11.20 5.83 -2.07
C SER A 32 10.96 4.80 -0.97
N LYS A 33 10.37 5.20 0.16
CA LYS A 33 10.01 4.30 1.27
C LYS A 33 9.03 3.20 0.82
N ILE A 34 7.99 3.56 0.07
CA ILE A 34 7.04 2.59 -0.50
C ILE A 34 7.77 1.63 -1.43
N ARG A 35 8.56 2.14 -2.38
CA ARG A 35 9.33 1.29 -3.30
C ARG A 35 10.26 0.34 -2.55
N ASN A 36 10.99 0.84 -1.56
CA ASN A 36 11.93 0.03 -0.76
C ASN A 36 11.22 -1.07 0.05
N ASN A 37 10.01 -0.80 0.55
CA ASN A 37 9.22 -1.84 1.21
C ASN A 37 8.73 -2.91 0.22
N VAL A 38 8.24 -2.51 -0.95
CA VAL A 38 7.86 -3.45 -2.01
C VAL A 38 9.07 -4.27 -2.45
N GLN A 39 10.24 -3.64 -2.65
CA GLN A 39 11.49 -4.30 -2.98
C GLN A 39 11.87 -5.33 -1.93
N LYS A 40 11.84 -4.97 -0.64
CA LYS A 40 12.15 -5.91 0.45
C LYS A 40 11.22 -7.11 0.47
N THR A 41 9.91 -6.90 0.30
CA THR A 41 8.95 -8.02 0.23
C THR A 41 9.22 -8.89 -0.99
N PHE A 42 9.52 -8.25 -2.13
CA PHE A 42 9.88 -8.95 -3.36
C PHE A 42 11.15 -9.79 -3.20
N ASP A 43 12.23 -9.25 -2.64
CA ASP A 43 13.50 -9.96 -2.46
C ASP A 43 13.35 -11.16 -1.50
N ASN A 44 12.51 -11.01 -0.48
CA ASN A 44 12.26 -12.05 0.51
C ASN A 44 11.26 -13.13 0.04
N ARG A 45 10.61 -12.95 -1.12
CA ARG A 45 9.54 -13.86 -1.58
C ARG A 45 9.98 -15.32 -1.69
N PHE A 46 11.24 -15.59 -2.02
CA PHE A 46 11.75 -16.96 -2.16
C PHE A 46 12.11 -17.61 -0.82
N GLN A 47 12.30 -16.82 0.24
CA GLN A 47 12.75 -17.29 1.55
C GLN A 47 11.61 -17.30 2.58
N ASN A 48 10.64 -16.40 2.41
CA ASN A 48 9.50 -16.25 3.30
C ASN A 48 8.18 -16.46 2.54
N PRO A 49 7.42 -17.53 2.85
CA PRO A 49 6.10 -17.77 2.28
C PRO A 49 5.12 -16.61 2.50
N GLU A 50 5.18 -15.93 3.64
CA GLU A 50 4.33 -14.77 3.92
C GLU A 50 4.65 -13.59 3.01
N ALA A 51 5.94 -13.35 2.74
CA ALA A 51 6.36 -12.32 1.80
C ALA A 51 5.92 -12.65 0.37
N ASN A 52 5.97 -13.94 0.00
CA ASN A 52 5.47 -14.41 -1.29
C ASN A 52 3.96 -14.18 -1.44
N GLU A 53 3.17 -14.61 -0.47
CA GLU A 53 1.72 -14.37 -0.46
C GLU A 53 1.39 -12.88 -0.45
N THR A 54 2.15 -12.07 0.30
CA THR A 54 1.98 -10.62 0.30
C THR A 54 2.19 -10.04 -1.09
N MET A 55 3.20 -10.48 -1.85
CA MET A 55 3.35 -10.06 -3.24
C MET A 55 2.20 -10.54 -4.12
N HIS A 56 1.76 -11.79 -4.00
CA HIS A 56 0.64 -12.31 -4.78
C HIS A 56 -0.65 -11.52 -4.54
N VAL A 57 -0.96 -11.20 -3.29
CA VAL A 57 -2.12 -10.38 -2.91
C VAL A 57 -1.98 -8.97 -3.45
N THR A 58 -0.79 -8.35 -3.30
CA THR A 58 -0.53 -6.99 -3.79
C THR A 58 -0.74 -6.90 -5.30
N GLN A 59 -0.23 -7.87 -6.05
CA GLN A 59 -0.34 -7.92 -7.51
C GLN A 59 -1.78 -8.08 -7.99
N ARG A 60 -2.56 -8.94 -7.32
CA ARG A 60 -3.98 -9.14 -7.62
C ARG A 60 -4.82 -7.92 -7.25
N LEU A 61 -4.57 -7.32 -6.09
CA LEU A 61 -5.38 -6.22 -5.58
C LEU A 61 -5.14 -4.91 -6.36
N LEU A 62 -3.89 -4.66 -6.74
CA LEU A 62 -3.47 -3.41 -7.37
C LEU A 62 -3.29 -3.51 -8.89
N HIS A 63 -3.54 -4.70 -9.47
CA HIS A 63 -3.33 -4.98 -10.89
C HIS A 63 -1.94 -4.53 -11.38
N CYS A 64 -0.91 -5.02 -10.69
CA CYS A 64 0.50 -4.68 -10.90
C CYS A 64 1.36 -5.93 -10.98
N CYS A 65 2.59 -5.79 -11.48
CA CYS A 65 3.56 -6.88 -11.48
C CYS A 65 4.98 -6.41 -11.16
N GLY A 66 5.70 -7.21 -10.37
CA GLY A 66 7.05 -6.89 -9.92
C GLY A 66 7.11 -5.66 -9.00
N VAL A 67 8.32 -5.16 -8.76
CA VAL A 67 8.55 -3.92 -8.01
C VAL A 67 8.31 -2.73 -8.92
N ASP A 68 9.04 -2.68 -10.04
CA ASP A 68 8.99 -1.62 -11.05
C ASP A 68 8.32 -2.11 -12.34
N GLY A 69 8.25 -3.43 -12.57
CA GLY A 69 7.52 -4.02 -13.68
C GLY A 69 7.67 -5.55 -13.77
N PRO A 70 7.02 -6.21 -14.74
CA PRO A 70 7.08 -7.66 -14.89
C PRO A 70 8.48 -8.21 -15.19
N ASP A 71 9.38 -7.38 -15.74
CA ASP A 71 10.77 -7.74 -16.03
C ASP A 71 11.56 -8.11 -14.76
N ASP A 72 11.15 -7.65 -13.57
CA ASP A 72 11.75 -8.02 -12.29
C ASP A 72 11.72 -9.55 -12.04
N TYR A 73 10.80 -10.26 -12.71
CA TYR A 73 10.68 -11.72 -12.65
C TYR A 73 11.54 -12.47 -13.67
N ASN A 74 12.30 -11.78 -14.52
CA ASN A 74 13.16 -12.39 -15.56
C ASN A 74 12.40 -13.43 -16.42
N GLY A 75 11.16 -13.11 -16.82
CA GLY A 75 10.30 -13.95 -17.66
C GLY A 75 9.52 -15.05 -16.94
N ARG A 76 9.75 -15.30 -15.63
CA ARG A 76 9.00 -16.27 -14.82
C ARG A 76 7.99 -15.57 -13.93
N VAL A 77 6.99 -14.99 -14.57
CA VAL A 77 5.96 -14.19 -13.92
C VAL A 77 4.95 -15.09 -13.20
N PRO A 78 4.56 -14.82 -11.95
CA PRO A 78 3.52 -15.59 -11.27
C PRO A 78 2.13 -15.26 -11.80
N ASP A 79 1.20 -16.22 -11.65
CA ASP A 79 -0.20 -16.09 -12.05
C ASP A 79 -0.94 -14.89 -11.43
N SER A 80 -0.49 -14.42 -10.25
CA SER A 80 -1.02 -13.21 -9.61
C SER A 80 -0.81 -11.93 -10.40
N CYS A 81 0.14 -11.91 -11.34
CA CYS A 81 0.40 -10.78 -12.22
C CYS A 81 -0.54 -10.73 -13.44
N CYS A 82 -1.56 -11.58 -13.54
CA CYS A 82 -2.43 -11.67 -14.70
C CYS A 82 -3.90 -11.41 -14.38
N GLU A 83 -4.62 -10.77 -15.31
CA GLU A 83 -6.01 -10.29 -15.16
C GLU A 83 -7.03 -11.38 -14.81
N ASN A 84 -6.72 -12.65 -15.13
CA ASN A 84 -7.57 -13.81 -14.82
C ASN A 84 -6.89 -14.83 -13.90
N GLY A 85 -5.83 -14.43 -13.20
CA GLY A 85 -5.05 -15.33 -12.34
C GLY A 85 -4.38 -16.48 -13.10
N ARG A 86 -4.15 -16.30 -14.41
CA ARG A 86 -3.46 -17.27 -15.27
C ARG A 86 -2.60 -16.52 -16.27
N CYS A 87 -1.30 -16.59 -16.08
CA CYS A 87 -0.34 -16.17 -17.09
C CYS A 87 -0.16 -17.35 -18.03
N GLY A 88 -0.89 -17.35 -19.15
CA GLY A 88 -0.73 -18.38 -20.18
C GLY A 88 0.73 -18.48 -20.64
N THR A 89 1.06 -19.48 -21.46
CA THR A 89 2.44 -19.76 -21.91
C THR A 89 3.16 -18.60 -22.61
N LEU A 90 2.41 -17.59 -23.09
CA LEU A 90 2.93 -16.42 -23.80
C LEU A 90 2.91 -15.12 -22.96
N ASN A 91 2.50 -15.15 -21.69
CA ASN A 91 2.42 -13.95 -20.82
C ASN A 91 1.62 -12.77 -21.42
N LEU A 92 0.64 -13.04 -22.30
CA LEU A 92 -0.08 -12.01 -23.06
C LEU A 92 -0.94 -11.06 -22.21
N ASN A 93 -1.29 -11.45 -20.97
CA ASN A 93 -2.20 -10.71 -20.09
C ASN A 93 -1.52 -10.29 -18.78
N VAL A 94 -0.20 -10.10 -18.80
CA VAL A 94 0.58 -9.67 -17.63
C VAL A 94 0.39 -8.17 -17.41
N TYR A 95 0.14 -7.78 -16.16
CA TYR A 95 0.13 -6.39 -15.75
C TYR A 95 1.50 -5.75 -15.98
N GLN A 96 1.52 -4.63 -16.70
CA GLN A 96 2.77 -3.95 -17.09
C GLN A 96 3.25 -2.97 -16.01
N ASP A 97 2.34 -2.50 -15.16
CA ASP A 97 2.65 -1.51 -14.13
C ASP A 97 3.35 -2.14 -12.92
N GLY A 98 4.41 -1.49 -12.43
CA GLY A 98 5.12 -1.89 -11.20
C GLY A 98 4.29 -1.67 -9.93
N CYS A 99 4.38 -2.61 -8.98
CA CYS A 99 3.63 -2.53 -7.73
C CYS A 99 4.07 -1.37 -6.82
N ALA A 100 5.32 -0.91 -6.91
CA ALA A 100 5.75 0.26 -6.14
C ALA A 100 4.98 1.52 -6.55
N SER A 101 4.76 1.74 -7.85
CA SER A 101 3.99 2.89 -8.33
C SER A 101 2.51 2.74 -7.99
N LYS A 102 1.90 1.59 -8.29
CA LYS A 102 0.48 1.36 -8.02
C LYS A 102 0.14 1.43 -6.54
N LEU A 103 1.01 0.94 -5.66
CA LEU A 103 0.81 1.06 -4.22
C LEU A 103 0.90 2.51 -3.75
N TYR A 104 1.85 3.29 -4.28
CA TYR A 104 1.93 4.72 -4.00
C TYR A 104 0.63 5.43 -4.44
N ASP A 105 0.19 5.19 -5.69
CA ASP A 105 -1.01 5.82 -6.25
C ASP A 105 -2.26 5.41 -5.45
N PHE A 106 -2.37 4.14 -5.06
CA PHE A 106 -3.45 3.64 -4.22
C PHE A 106 -3.49 4.34 -2.85
N LEU A 107 -2.34 4.48 -2.19
CA LEU A 107 -2.25 5.13 -0.87
C LEU A 107 -2.60 6.62 -0.94
N ILE A 108 -2.12 7.33 -1.96
CA ILE A 108 -2.43 8.76 -2.15
C ILE A 108 -3.91 8.95 -2.50
N ASN A 109 -4.47 8.16 -3.40
CA ASN A 109 -5.88 8.26 -3.77
C ASN A 109 -6.81 7.89 -2.60
N SER A 110 -6.44 6.88 -1.82
CA SER A 110 -7.20 6.45 -0.64
C SER A 110 -7.07 7.43 0.53
N SER A 111 -5.98 8.22 0.59
CA SER A 111 -5.71 9.13 1.70
C SER A 111 -6.81 10.17 1.90
N GLN A 112 -7.48 10.60 0.83
CA GLN A 112 -8.59 11.55 0.91
C GLN A 112 -9.79 10.95 1.65
N VAL A 113 -10.15 9.72 1.32
CA VAL A 113 -11.27 8.99 1.96
C VAL A 113 -10.93 8.71 3.42
N ILE A 114 -9.72 8.21 3.68
CA ILE A 114 -9.24 7.92 5.05
C ILE A 114 -9.23 9.19 5.90
N GLY A 115 -8.74 10.31 5.35
CA GLY A 115 -8.73 11.61 6.01
C GLY A 115 -10.15 12.08 6.36
N GLY A 116 -11.10 11.94 5.43
CA GLY A 116 -12.50 12.28 5.67
C GLY A 116 -13.13 11.44 6.79
N VAL A 117 -12.90 10.13 6.80
CA VAL A 117 -13.38 9.23 7.86
C VAL A 117 -12.78 9.62 9.21
N ALA A 118 -11.49 9.93 9.27
CA ALA A 118 -10.81 10.35 10.50
C ALA A 118 -11.38 11.67 11.06
N ILE A 119 -11.66 12.65 10.19
CA ILE A 119 -12.29 13.92 10.60
C ILE A 119 -13.72 13.66 11.14
N GLY A 120 -14.48 12.77 10.49
CA GLY A 120 -15.81 12.39 10.96
C GLY A 120 -15.78 11.75 12.35
N ILE A 121 -14.83 10.84 12.60
CA ILE A 121 -14.63 10.23 13.92
C ILE A 121 -14.29 11.30 14.96
N ALA A 122 -13.35 12.19 14.66
CA ALA A 122 -12.95 13.26 15.57
C ALA A 122 -14.13 14.20 15.90
N ALA A 123 -14.99 14.52 14.92
CA ALA A 123 -16.18 15.33 15.16
C ALA A 123 -17.20 14.64 16.07
N ILE A 124 -17.38 13.33 15.93
CA ILE A 124 -18.25 12.53 16.80
C ILE A 124 -17.67 12.48 18.22
N GLU A 125 -16.37 12.28 18.34
CA GLU A 125 -15.65 12.20 19.62
C GLU A 125 -15.75 13.48 20.46
N VAL A 126 -15.80 14.65 19.83
CA VAL A 126 -15.98 15.95 20.51
C VAL A 126 -17.43 16.16 20.99
N ASN A 127 -18.41 15.47 20.39
CA ASN A 127 -19.82 15.58 20.72
C ASN A 127 -20.34 14.50 21.69
N LEU A 128 -19.48 13.55 22.10
CA LEU A 128 -19.76 12.46 23.04
C LEU A 128 -19.24 12.80 24.45
#